data_AF-A0A962EJD2-F1
#
_entry.id   AF-A0A962EJD2-F1
#
_cell.length_a   1.000
_cell.length_b   1.000
_cell.length_c   1.000
_cell.angle_alpha   90.00
_cell.angle_beta   90.00
_cell.angle_gamma   90.00
#
_symmetry.space_group_name_H-M   'P 1'
#
loop_
_entity.id
_entity.type
_entity.pdbx_description
1 polymer ?
#
loop_
_entity_poly.entity_id
_entity_poly.type
_entity_poly.pdbx_seq_one_letter_code
_entity_poly.pdbx_strand_id
1 'polypeptide(L)'
;STILKGIVGYTLSADGEKVLFRAPPNKIGIAEAKPDQDSSKTLDLSHLEQRIDPRVEWAQILRDAWRIWRDWFYDPGMHGNDWEAVYQKYAALLPGVTHRNDLDFLINEMAGELNAGHIYVDRGDEPQVERKAGGFLGAEIAADASGYFRITKIYRGQNWSEGFRSPLTQPGVQVNEGEYIVAVDGRP
;
A
#
# COMPACT_ATOMS: atom_id res chain seq x y z
N SER A 1 18.58 7.05 -30.46
CA SER A 1 19.46 6.49 -29.41
C SER A 1 18.79 6.64 -28.07
N THR A 2 18.99 5.70 -27.14
CA THR A 2 18.35 5.73 -25.81
C THR A 2 19.23 6.50 -24.82
N ILE A 3 18.64 7.44 -24.07
CA ILE A 3 19.34 8.24 -23.06
C ILE A 3 19.55 7.43 -21.77
N LEU A 4 18.47 6.91 -21.17
CA LEU A 4 18.49 6.14 -19.93
C LEU A 4 17.65 4.87 -20.08
N LYS A 5 18.06 3.78 -19.42
CA LYS A 5 17.29 2.53 -19.32
C LYS A 5 16.85 2.27 -17.89
N GLY A 6 15.77 1.52 -17.71
CA GLY A 6 15.28 1.09 -16.39
C GLY A 6 14.66 2.21 -15.55
N ILE A 7 14.19 3.29 -16.18
CA ILE A 7 13.49 4.38 -15.52
C ILE A 7 11.97 4.22 -15.69
N VAL A 8 11.20 4.75 -14.74
CA VAL A 8 9.71 4.73 -14.72
C VAL A 8 9.10 6.11 -14.97
N GLY A 9 9.91 7.15 -15.01
CA GLY A 9 9.47 8.51 -15.30
C GLY A 9 10.64 9.47 -15.45
N TYR A 10 10.42 10.57 -16.15
CA TYR A 10 11.41 11.62 -16.32
C TYR A 10 10.80 13.00 -16.52
N THR A 11 11.60 14.02 -16.32
CA THR A 11 11.30 15.42 -16.64
C THR A 11 12.56 16.02 -17.25
N LEU A 12 12.40 16.65 -18.42
CA LEU A 12 13.47 17.36 -19.10
C LEU A 12 13.61 18.77 -18.52
N SER A 13 14.83 19.25 -18.33
CA SER A 13 15.08 20.64 -17.94
C SER A 13 14.60 21.61 -19.03
N ALA A 14 14.29 22.84 -18.65
CA ALA A 14 13.77 23.85 -19.57
C ALA A 14 14.72 24.14 -20.75
N ASP A 15 16.03 24.01 -20.53
CA ASP A 15 17.09 24.16 -21.55
C ASP A 15 17.32 22.88 -22.37
N GLY A 16 16.68 21.76 -22.03
CA GLY A 16 16.85 20.48 -22.73
C GLY A 16 18.16 19.75 -22.44
N GLU A 17 19.00 20.25 -21.54
CA GLU A 17 20.35 19.69 -21.32
C GLU A 17 20.38 18.54 -20.30
N LYS A 18 19.41 18.51 -19.38
CA LYS A 18 19.38 17.55 -18.27
C LYS A 18 18.04 16.88 -18.13
N VAL A 19 18.06 15.67 -17.58
CA VAL A 19 16.88 14.87 -17.30
C VAL A 19 16.87 14.53 -15.82
N LEU A 20 15.84 14.96 -15.10
CA LEU A 20 15.47 14.41 -13.80
C LEU A 20 14.74 13.09 -14.06
N PHE A 21 15.19 11.98 -13.50
CA PHE A 21 14.60 10.67 -13.71
C PHE A 21 14.20 9.97 -12.41
N ARG A 22 13.21 9.08 -12.51
CA ARG A 22 12.81 8.14 -11.45
C ARG A 22 13.11 6.72 -11.90
N ALA A 23 13.77 5.93 -11.06
CA ALA A 23 14.06 4.52 -11.28
C ALA A 23 13.56 3.66 -10.09
N PRO A 24 13.21 2.38 -10.30
CA PRO A 24 12.80 1.49 -9.20
C PRO A 24 13.91 1.24 -8.16
N PRO A 25 13.58 0.96 -6.89
CA PRO A 25 12.22 0.97 -6.33
C PRO A 25 11.70 2.36 -5.93
N ASN A 26 12.54 3.39 -5.82
CA ASN A 26 12.15 4.80 -5.59
C ASN A 26 13.36 5.75 -5.69
N LYS A 27 14.23 5.50 -6.65
CA LYS A 27 15.46 6.25 -6.87
C LYS A 27 15.19 7.48 -7.72
N ILE A 28 15.70 8.64 -7.32
CA ILE A 28 15.66 9.87 -8.11
C ILE A 28 17.08 10.23 -8.50
N GLY A 29 17.30 10.63 -9.76
CA GLY A 29 18.61 11.02 -10.25
C GLY A 29 18.52 12.10 -11.32
N ILE A 30 19.67 12.71 -11.63
CA ILE A 30 19.81 13.68 -12.73
C ILE A 30 20.90 13.17 -13.66
N ALA A 31 20.64 13.20 -14.96
CA ALA A 31 21.61 12.88 -15.99
C ALA A 31 21.61 13.93 -17.11
N GLU A 32 22.62 13.90 -17.98
CA GLU A 32 22.59 14.68 -19.22
C GLU A 32 21.56 14.11 -20.20
N ALA A 33 20.97 14.96 -21.04
CA ALA A 33 20.06 14.54 -22.10
C ALA A 33 20.81 13.95 -23.32
N LYS A 34 21.77 13.05 -23.08
CA LYS A 34 22.61 12.40 -24.11
C LYS A 34 22.42 10.89 -24.10
N PRO A 35 22.75 10.17 -25.18
CA PRO A 35 22.69 8.71 -25.19
C PRO A 35 23.51 8.07 -24.07
N ASP A 36 23.12 6.85 -23.68
CA ASP A 36 23.90 5.91 -22.86
C ASP A 36 24.33 6.45 -21.48
N GLN A 37 23.42 7.16 -20.81
CA GLN A 37 23.61 7.61 -19.43
C GLN A 37 23.34 6.50 -18.41
N ASP A 38 23.92 6.70 -17.23
CA ASP A 38 23.85 5.78 -16.09
C ASP A 38 22.71 6.14 -15.14
N SER A 39 21.67 5.32 -15.10
CA SER A 39 20.52 5.47 -14.19
C SER A 39 20.81 5.00 -12.76
N SER A 40 22.01 4.48 -12.47
CA SER A 40 22.42 4.11 -11.11
C SER A 40 22.87 5.31 -10.27
N LYS A 41 23.20 6.44 -10.91
CA LYS A 41 23.60 7.68 -10.24
C LYS A 41 22.38 8.42 -9.70
N THR A 42 22.16 8.26 -8.40
CA THR A 42 21.02 8.87 -7.69
C THR A 42 21.44 10.09 -6.89
N LEU A 43 20.48 10.98 -6.66
CA LEU A 43 20.62 12.07 -5.70
C LEU A 43 20.59 11.49 -4.28
N ASP A 44 21.46 12.01 -3.42
CA ASP A 44 21.37 11.78 -1.99
C ASP A 44 20.39 12.78 -1.39
N LEU A 45 19.22 12.27 -0.97
CA LEU A 45 18.16 13.05 -0.32
C LEU A 45 18.11 12.78 1.19
N SER A 46 19.07 12.07 1.76
CA SER A 46 19.09 11.73 3.19
C SER A 46 19.18 12.96 4.10
N HIS A 47 19.64 14.09 3.56
CA HIS A 47 19.73 15.38 4.23
C HIS A 47 18.58 16.34 3.90
N LEU A 48 17.59 15.90 3.10
CA LEU A 48 16.42 16.71 2.81
C LEU A 48 15.43 16.60 3.96
N GLU A 49 15.25 17.69 4.68
CA GLU A 49 14.31 17.78 5.80
C GLU A 49 13.08 18.59 5.42
N GLN A 50 11.91 18.15 5.89
CA GLN A 50 10.66 18.87 5.80
C GLN A 50 10.13 19.13 7.21
N ARG A 51 9.71 20.36 7.47
CA ARG A 51 9.00 20.69 8.71
C ARG A 51 7.54 20.26 8.57
N ILE A 52 7.11 19.35 9.44
CA ILE A 52 5.75 18.84 9.51
C ILE A 52 5.05 19.41 10.75
N ASP A 53 3.85 19.97 10.57
CA ASP A 53 2.95 20.35 11.66
C ASP A 53 1.63 19.58 11.51
N PRO A 54 1.48 18.44 12.21
CA PRO A 54 0.31 17.59 12.05
C PRO A 54 -1.01 18.32 12.31
N ARG A 55 -1.06 19.26 13.27
CA ARG A 55 -2.33 19.94 13.58
C ARG A 55 -2.78 20.85 12.45
N VAL A 56 -1.84 21.58 11.86
CA VAL A 56 -2.10 22.46 10.72
C VAL A 56 -2.41 21.64 9.47
N GLU A 57 -1.59 20.62 9.20
CA GLU A 57 -1.73 19.79 8.00
C GLU A 57 -3.00 18.94 8.04
N TRP A 58 -3.35 18.33 9.19
CA TRP A 58 -4.57 17.52 9.29
C TRP A 58 -5.85 18.34 9.12
N ALA A 59 -5.88 19.58 9.61
CA ALA A 59 -6.98 20.49 9.34
C ALA A 59 -7.10 20.80 7.84
N GLN A 60 -5.96 20.96 7.16
CA GLN A 60 -5.91 21.17 5.71
C GLN A 60 -6.34 19.92 4.93
N ILE A 61 -5.88 18.73 5.33
CA ILE A 61 -6.23 17.45 4.70
C ILE A 61 -7.73 17.16 4.83
N LEU A 62 -8.33 17.34 6.02
CA LEU A 62 -9.78 17.16 6.20
C LEU A 62 -10.56 18.10 5.28
N ARG A 63 -10.12 19.36 5.20
CA ARG A 63 -10.75 20.36 4.34
C ARG A 63 -10.61 20.00 2.86
N ASP A 64 -9.47 19.48 2.44
CA ASP A 64 -9.25 19.05 1.07
C ASP A 64 -10.10 17.83 0.71
N ALA A 65 -10.23 16.85 1.60
CA ALA A 65 -11.13 15.71 1.41
C ALA A 65 -12.58 16.19 1.20
N TRP A 66 -13.05 17.09 2.06
CA TRP A 66 -14.36 17.73 1.93
C TRP A 66 -14.53 18.46 0.58
N ARG A 67 -13.52 19.23 0.15
CA ARG A 67 -13.54 19.95 -1.14
C ARG A 67 -13.54 19.01 -2.32
N ILE A 68 -12.74 17.95 -2.29
CA ILE A 68 -12.67 16.96 -3.36
C ILE A 68 -14.05 16.36 -3.59
N TRP A 69 -14.75 15.97 -2.52
CA TRP A 69 -16.12 15.48 -2.67
C TRP A 69 -17.09 16.57 -3.13
N ARG A 70 -17.02 17.78 -2.57
CA ARG A 70 -17.86 18.90 -3.02
C ARG A 70 -17.72 19.19 -4.51
N ASP A 71 -16.48 19.17 -5.02
CA ASP A 71 -16.16 19.62 -6.37
C ASP A 71 -16.30 18.50 -7.42
N TRP A 72 -16.18 17.22 -7.01
CA TRP A 72 -16.08 16.09 -7.92
C TRP A 72 -17.07 14.94 -7.66
N PHE A 73 -17.88 15.00 -6.61
CA PHE A 73 -18.95 14.02 -6.41
C PHE A 73 -20.01 14.14 -7.52
N TYR A 74 -20.57 13.01 -7.95
CA TYR A 74 -21.40 12.97 -9.16
C TYR A 74 -22.73 13.72 -9.01
N ASP A 75 -23.24 13.82 -7.79
CA ASP A 75 -24.44 14.58 -7.48
C ASP A 75 -24.04 15.91 -6.80
N PRO A 76 -24.15 17.06 -7.50
CA PRO A 76 -23.87 18.36 -6.92
C PRO A 76 -24.74 18.71 -5.70
N GLY A 77 -25.90 18.05 -5.56
CA GLY A 77 -26.78 18.19 -4.39
C GLY A 77 -26.35 17.36 -3.18
N MET A 78 -25.26 16.59 -3.29
CA MET A 78 -24.68 15.76 -2.23
C MET A 78 -25.72 14.82 -1.58
N HIS A 79 -26.64 14.29 -2.39
CA HIS A 79 -27.79 13.49 -1.96
C HIS A 79 -28.73 14.18 -0.95
N GLY A 80 -28.78 15.51 -0.98
CA GLY A 80 -29.61 16.33 -0.10
C GLY A 80 -28.95 16.69 1.22
N ASN A 81 -27.67 16.35 1.42
CA ASN A 81 -26.92 16.75 2.60
C ASN A 81 -26.50 18.22 2.54
N ASP A 82 -26.58 18.92 3.68
CA ASP A 82 -25.89 20.19 3.86
C ASP A 82 -24.39 19.92 4.05
N TRP A 83 -23.68 19.97 2.93
CA TRP A 83 -22.27 19.58 2.90
C TRP A 83 -21.38 20.53 3.72
N GLU A 84 -21.74 21.79 3.86
CA GLU A 84 -21.01 22.71 4.73
C GLU A 84 -21.23 22.35 6.21
N ALA A 85 -22.47 22.05 6.61
CA ALA A 85 -22.76 21.58 7.97
C ALA A 85 -22.04 20.28 8.30
N VAL A 86 -21.93 19.36 7.33
CA VAL A 86 -21.13 18.12 7.46
C VAL A 86 -19.67 18.46 7.76
N TYR A 87 -19.03 19.35 7.00
CA TYR A 87 -17.66 19.77 7.28
C TYR A 87 -17.49 20.34 8.69
N GLN A 88 -18.38 21.24 9.11
CA GLN A 88 -18.30 21.86 10.43
C GLN A 88 -18.43 20.83 11.56
N LYS A 89 -19.31 19.83 11.41
CA LYS A 89 -19.48 18.71 12.35
C LYS A 89 -18.17 17.97 12.57
N TYR A 90 -17.47 17.58 11.50
CA TYR A 90 -16.22 16.80 11.61
C TYR A 90 -15.00 17.65 11.94
N ALA A 91 -14.93 18.90 11.44
CA ALA A 91 -13.85 19.83 11.76
C ALA A 91 -13.79 20.17 13.26
N ALA A 92 -14.93 20.20 13.95
CA ALA A 92 -14.99 20.41 15.39
C ALA A 92 -14.28 19.30 16.21
N LEU A 93 -14.05 18.12 15.62
CA LEU A 93 -13.39 16.98 16.26
C LEU A 93 -11.86 16.99 16.07
N LEU A 94 -11.33 17.81 15.16
CA LEU A 94 -9.89 17.93 14.90
C LEU A 94 -9.02 18.15 16.16
N PRO A 95 -9.43 18.92 17.18
CA PRO A 95 -8.62 19.09 18.38
C PRO A 95 -8.34 17.79 19.16
N GLY A 96 -9.17 16.76 18.98
CA GLY A 96 -9.02 15.44 19.59
C GLY A 96 -8.16 14.47 18.78
N VAL A 97 -7.76 14.82 17.56
CA VAL A 97 -6.96 13.96 16.67
C VAL A 97 -5.51 13.97 17.15
N THR A 98 -4.97 12.79 17.44
CA THR A 98 -3.60 12.62 17.94
C THR A 98 -2.76 11.70 17.07
N HIS A 99 -3.40 10.91 16.21
CA HIS A 99 -2.77 9.99 15.29
C HIS A 99 -3.33 10.16 13.87
N ARG A 100 -2.53 9.83 12.84
CA ARG A 100 -2.98 9.91 11.43
C ARG A 100 -4.23 9.05 11.17
N ASN A 101 -4.32 7.89 11.81
CA ASN A 101 -5.50 7.02 11.78
C ASN A 101 -6.77 7.67 12.39
N ASP A 102 -6.62 8.54 13.40
CA ASP A 102 -7.77 9.29 13.95
C ASP A 102 -8.34 10.24 12.89
N LEU A 103 -7.46 10.86 12.08
CA LEU A 103 -7.87 11.70 10.96
C LEU A 103 -8.53 10.87 9.86
N ASP A 104 -7.98 9.70 9.51
CA ASP A 104 -8.60 8.80 8.53
C ASP A 104 -9.99 8.36 8.98
N PHE A 105 -10.17 8.12 10.27
CA PHE A 105 -11.49 7.84 10.84
C PHE A 105 -12.46 9.01 10.61
N LEU A 106 -12.07 10.25 10.94
CA LEU A 106 -12.92 11.41 10.69
C LEU A 106 -13.26 11.60 9.21
N ILE A 107 -12.29 11.41 8.32
CA ILE A 107 -12.50 11.52 6.88
C ILE A 107 -13.44 10.41 6.38
N ASN A 108 -13.34 9.18 6.90
CA ASN A 108 -14.25 8.08 6.57
C ASN A 108 -15.67 8.33 7.07
N GLU A 109 -15.84 8.83 8.29
CA GLU A 109 -17.17 9.17 8.80
C GLU A 109 -17.80 10.29 7.96
N MET A 110 -17.02 11.30 7.56
CA MET A 110 -17.46 12.34 6.64
C MET A 110 -17.82 11.80 5.25
N ALA A 111 -17.03 10.87 4.71
CA ALA A 111 -17.34 10.16 3.47
C ALA A 111 -18.67 9.41 3.54
N GLY A 112 -18.95 8.79 4.69
CA GLY A 112 -20.16 7.99 4.93
C GLY A 112 -21.45 8.79 4.79
N GLU A 113 -21.44 10.09 5.09
CA GLU A 113 -22.60 10.98 4.94
C GLU A 113 -23.07 11.07 3.47
N LEU A 114 -22.19 10.81 2.49
CA LEU A 114 -22.55 10.80 1.06
C LEU A 114 -23.44 9.61 0.69
N ASN A 115 -23.52 8.56 1.50
CA ASN A 115 -24.32 7.35 1.24
C ASN A 115 -24.11 6.78 -0.18
N ALA A 116 -22.84 6.65 -0.57
CA ALA A 116 -22.43 6.16 -1.87
C ALA A 116 -21.31 5.12 -1.75
N GLY A 117 -21.31 4.13 -2.64
CA GLY A 117 -20.19 3.19 -2.78
C GLY A 117 -18.98 3.84 -3.46
N HIS A 118 -17.82 3.17 -3.39
CA HIS A 118 -16.56 3.63 -4.00
C HIS A 118 -16.03 4.98 -3.50
N ILE A 119 -16.47 5.40 -2.32
CA ILE A 119 -15.83 6.48 -1.58
C ILE A 119 -14.85 5.83 -0.61
N TYR A 120 -13.58 5.80 -1.00
CA TYR A 120 -12.50 5.20 -0.22
C TYR A 120 -11.63 6.29 0.38
N VAL A 121 -11.17 6.03 1.61
CA VAL A 121 -10.15 6.82 2.29
C VAL A 121 -8.97 5.90 2.49
N ASP A 122 -7.90 6.16 1.74
CA ASP A 122 -6.66 5.43 1.89
C ASP A 122 -5.88 5.94 3.10
N ARG A 123 -5.07 5.03 3.67
CA ARG A 123 -4.22 5.35 4.82
C ARG A 123 -3.21 6.41 4.47
N GLY A 124 -2.99 7.33 5.41
CA GLY A 124 -1.89 8.29 5.31
C GLY A 124 -0.55 7.77 5.81
N ASP A 125 0.38 8.71 5.99
CA ASP A 125 1.68 8.44 6.60
C ASP A 125 1.51 8.15 8.10
N GLU A 126 1.69 6.89 8.46
CA GLU A 126 1.56 6.38 9.83
C GLU A 126 2.62 5.30 10.10
N PRO A 127 3.03 5.10 11.38
CA PRO A 127 3.92 4.01 11.74
C PRO A 127 3.36 2.66 11.30
N GLN A 128 4.14 1.93 10.48
CA GLN A 128 3.76 0.60 10.04
C GLN A 128 4.48 -0.47 10.84
N VAL A 129 3.75 -1.52 11.18
CA VAL A 129 4.35 -2.73 11.75
C VAL A 129 5.03 -3.50 10.63
N GLU A 130 6.24 -4.00 10.89
CA GLU A 130 6.96 -4.84 9.95
C GLU A 130 6.11 -6.06 9.58
N ARG A 131 5.75 -6.17 8.30
CA ARG A 131 5.04 -7.33 7.78
C ARG A 131 5.97 -8.53 7.77
N LYS A 132 5.74 -9.49 8.67
CA LYS A 132 6.41 -10.79 8.62
C LYS A 132 5.88 -11.58 7.43
N ALA A 133 6.73 -11.81 6.44
CA ALA A 133 6.40 -12.67 5.32
C ALA A 133 6.22 -14.11 5.83
N GLY A 134 5.06 -14.70 5.54
CA GLY A 134 4.77 -16.11 5.78
C GLY A 134 4.62 -16.84 4.46
N GLY A 135 4.82 -18.16 4.48
CA GLY A 135 4.50 -19.06 3.38
C GLY A 135 3.23 -19.85 3.69
N PHE A 136 2.42 -20.12 2.66
CA PHE A 136 1.30 -21.04 2.75
C PHE A 136 1.64 -22.34 2.04
N LEU A 137 1.35 -23.48 2.69
CA LEU A 137 1.56 -24.81 2.10
C LEU A 137 0.41 -25.27 1.20
N GLY A 138 -0.70 -24.52 1.18
CA GLY A 138 -1.93 -24.99 0.53
C GLY A 138 -2.54 -26.17 1.29
N ALA A 139 -2.53 -26.14 2.62
CA ALA A 139 -3.13 -27.16 3.47
C ALA A 139 -3.78 -26.57 4.73
N GLU A 140 -4.73 -27.32 5.28
CA GLU A 140 -5.18 -27.14 6.66
C GLU A 140 -4.32 -28.00 7.59
N ILE A 141 -4.01 -27.44 8.75
CA ILE A 141 -3.10 -28.04 9.72
C ILE A 141 -3.74 -27.91 11.10
N ALA A 142 -3.71 -28.98 11.89
CA ALA A 142 -4.23 -28.99 13.25
C ALA A 142 -3.13 -29.41 14.23
N ALA A 143 -3.13 -28.82 15.43
CA ALA A 143 -2.31 -29.30 16.52
C ALA A 143 -2.82 -30.69 16.97
N ASP A 144 -1.92 -31.61 17.25
CA ASP A 144 -2.24 -32.96 17.69
C ASP A 144 -1.68 -33.24 19.10
N ALA A 145 -2.26 -34.22 19.80
CA ALA A 145 -1.83 -34.62 21.14
C ALA A 145 -0.39 -35.14 21.21
N SER A 146 0.18 -35.56 20.08
CA SER A 146 1.61 -35.92 19.95
C SER A 146 2.57 -34.75 20.14
N GLY A 147 2.09 -33.49 20.10
CA GLY A 147 2.91 -32.29 20.12
C GLY A 147 3.35 -31.82 18.71
N TYR A 148 3.02 -32.59 17.67
CA TYR A 148 3.24 -32.22 16.27
C TYR A 148 1.98 -31.63 15.64
N PHE A 149 2.16 -31.09 14.43
CA PHE A 149 1.08 -30.57 13.62
C PHE A 149 0.67 -31.58 12.57
N ARG A 150 -0.60 -31.97 12.55
CA ARG A 150 -1.17 -32.91 11.57
C ARG A 150 -1.75 -32.16 10.38
N ILE A 151 -1.45 -32.62 9.17
CA ILE A 151 -2.07 -32.12 7.94
C ILE A 151 -3.47 -32.72 7.83
N THR A 152 -4.51 -31.89 7.98
CA THR A 152 -5.90 -32.37 7.95
C THR A 152 -6.49 -32.36 6.55
N LYS A 153 -5.99 -31.48 5.68
CA LYS A 153 -6.47 -31.33 4.31
C LYS A 153 -5.40 -30.75 3.40
N ILE A 154 -5.28 -31.27 2.18
CA ILE A 154 -4.40 -30.69 1.15
C ILE A 154 -5.27 -30.09 0.04
N TYR A 155 -5.12 -28.79 -0.20
CA TYR A 155 -5.80 -28.12 -1.29
C TYR A 155 -5.17 -28.50 -2.62
N ARG A 156 -6.00 -28.88 -3.59
CA ARG A 156 -5.55 -29.16 -4.96
C ARG A 156 -5.12 -27.87 -5.65
N GLY A 157 -3.99 -27.91 -6.34
CA GLY A 157 -3.52 -26.82 -7.19
C GLY A 157 -3.59 -27.19 -8.67
N GLN A 158 -3.50 -26.17 -9.53
CA GLN A 158 -3.20 -26.33 -10.95
C GLN A 158 -1.70 -26.09 -11.13
N ASN A 159 -0.86 -27.09 -10.82
CA ASN A 159 0.59 -26.89 -10.71
C ASN A 159 1.31 -26.48 -12.02
N TRP A 160 0.61 -26.55 -13.15
CA TRP A 160 1.05 -25.99 -14.44
C TRP A 160 0.85 -24.46 -14.55
N SER A 161 0.09 -23.85 -13.64
CA SER A 161 -0.14 -22.42 -13.56
C SER A 161 0.51 -21.84 -12.31
N GLU A 162 1.38 -20.84 -12.49
CA GLU A 162 2.17 -20.26 -11.40
C GLU A 162 1.29 -19.71 -10.27
N GLY A 163 0.20 -19.01 -10.60
CA GLY A 163 -0.70 -18.40 -9.62
C GLY A 163 -1.61 -19.37 -8.86
N PHE A 164 -1.73 -20.64 -9.30
CA PHE A 164 -2.61 -21.65 -8.72
C PHE A 164 -1.86 -22.88 -8.22
N ARG A 165 -0.54 -22.76 -8.03
CA ARG A 165 0.32 -23.82 -7.56
C ARG A 165 0.00 -24.17 -6.10
N SER A 166 -0.17 -25.44 -5.81
CA SER A 166 -0.27 -25.96 -4.44
C SER A 166 1.01 -26.74 -4.10
N PRO A 167 1.87 -26.24 -3.18
CA PRO A 167 3.18 -26.82 -2.90
C PRO A 167 3.18 -28.31 -2.58
N LEU A 168 2.22 -28.77 -1.75
CA LEU A 168 2.16 -30.15 -1.30
C LEU A 168 1.65 -31.14 -2.35
N THR A 169 1.22 -30.66 -3.51
CA THR A 169 0.75 -31.51 -4.62
C THR A 169 1.72 -31.52 -5.81
N GLN A 170 2.89 -30.88 -5.67
CA GLN A 170 3.87 -30.83 -6.74
C GLN A 170 4.46 -32.22 -7.04
N PRO A 171 4.85 -32.49 -8.31
CA PRO A 171 5.56 -33.71 -8.65
C PRO A 171 6.79 -33.91 -7.75
N GLY A 172 6.91 -35.10 -7.16
CA GLY A 172 8.01 -35.45 -6.24
C GLY A 172 7.75 -35.16 -4.76
N VAL A 173 6.67 -34.45 -4.41
CA VAL A 173 6.24 -34.29 -3.03
C VAL A 173 5.28 -35.42 -2.66
N GLN A 174 5.69 -36.28 -1.73
CA GLN A 174 4.92 -37.44 -1.28
C GLN A 174 4.30 -37.16 0.09
N VAL A 175 3.44 -36.16 0.16
CA VAL A 175 2.73 -35.78 1.40
C VAL A 175 1.25 -36.12 1.27
N ASN A 176 0.68 -36.71 2.32
CA ASN A 176 -0.72 -37.12 2.36
C ASN A 176 -1.46 -36.48 3.54
N GLU A 177 -2.79 -36.38 3.38
CA GLU A 177 -3.66 -36.03 4.50
C GLU A 177 -3.51 -37.05 5.63
N GLY A 178 -3.39 -36.55 6.85
CA GLY A 178 -3.19 -37.34 8.05
C GLY A 178 -1.74 -37.44 8.51
N GLU A 179 -0.76 -37.06 7.68
CA GLU A 179 0.66 -37.03 8.04
C GLU A 179 1.00 -35.83 8.95
N TYR A 180 2.18 -35.88 9.56
CA TYR A 180 2.63 -34.91 10.55
C TYR A 180 3.80 -34.07 10.04
N ILE A 181 3.72 -32.76 10.28
CA ILE A 181 4.83 -31.83 10.17
C ILE A 181 5.60 -31.93 11.48
N VAL A 182 6.80 -32.51 11.40
CA VAL A 182 7.66 -32.76 12.55
C VAL A 182 8.79 -31.74 12.72
N ALA A 183 9.05 -30.94 11.68
CA ALA A 183 10.00 -29.84 11.69
C ALA A 183 9.79 -28.90 10.48
N VAL A 184 10.21 -27.64 10.62
CA VAL A 184 10.34 -26.65 9.54
C VAL A 184 11.77 -26.14 9.55
N ASP A 185 12.47 -26.22 8.41
CA ASP A 185 13.90 -25.88 8.30
C ASP A 185 14.79 -26.57 9.36
N GLY A 186 14.46 -27.83 9.66
CA GLY A 186 15.16 -28.64 10.66
C GLY A 186 14.87 -28.26 12.12
N ARG A 187 13.92 -27.35 12.37
CA ARG A 187 13.47 -26.96 13.71
C ARG A 187 12.15 -27.67 14.03
N PRO A 188 12.09 -28.49 15.09
CA PRO A 188 10.86 -29.18 15.49
C PRO A 188 9.67 -28.25 15.74
#